data_AF-A0A1H3ZLC3-F1
#
_entry.id   AF-A0A1H3ZLC3-F1
#
_cell.length_a   1.000
_cell.length_b   1.000
_cell.length_c   1.000
_cell.angle_alpha   90.00
_cell.angle_beta   90.00
_cell.angle_gamma   90.00
#
_symmetry.space_group_name_H-M   'P 1'
#
loop_
_entity.id
_entity.type
_entity.pdbx_description
1 polymer ?
#
loop_
_entity_poly.entity_id
_entity_poly.type
_entity_poly.pdbx_seq_one_letter_code
_entity_poly.pdbx_strand_id
1 'polypeptide(L)'
;MKQQDTNLNSWQVAAGWLLITALTIFGFVYFWYYLYLLLDGLFSSADAITLNKGAFYCFGGAMLGCILLYFGINKLRGKAVTKAQNKTASYGFFIGLGLIVILPQLIHHTTENYLQANGYQICELQSRKWLHDKVMVYTHSAQHCLELAIADCTANPHRQKCQKLPMFKPTPPIS
;
A
#
# COMPACT_ATOMS: atom_id res chain seq x y z
N MET A 1 -32.94 -20.00 -17.16
CA MET A 1 -32.23 -18.80 -16.66
C MET A 1 -32.21 -17.81 -17.80
N LYS A 2 -32.92 -16.67 -17.67
CA LYS A 2 -32.96 -15.63 -18.72
C LYS A 2 -31.54 -15.10 -18.90
N GLN A 3 -31.05 -15.18 -20.14
CA GLN A 3 -29.83 -14.54 -20.58
C GLN A 3 -30.04 -13.03 -20.40
N GLN A 4 -29.41 -12.45 -19.39
CA GLN A 4 -29.51 -11.03 -19.13
C GLN A 4 -28.57 -10.35 -20.13
N ASP A 5 -29.14 -9.90 -21.25
CA ASP A 5 -28.46 -9.11 -22.27
C ASP A 5 -28.08 -7.75 -21.68
N THR A 6 -26.99 -7.73 -20.92
CA THR A 6 -26.30 -6.48 -20.59
C THR A 6 -25.72 -5.93 -21.89
N ASN A 7 -26.34 -4.87 -22.42
CA ASN A 7 -25.83 -4.00 -23.50
C ASN A 7 -24.53 -3.28 -23.07
N LEU A 8 -23.50 -4.03 -22.68
CA LEU A 8 -22.18 -3.49 -22.41
C LEU A 8 -21.41 -3.46 -23.72
N ASN A 9 -21.04 -2.26 -24.16
CA ASN A 9 -20.26 -2.07 -25.37
C ASN A 9 -18.88 -2.71 -25.20
N SER A 10 -18.33 -3.30 -26.27
CA SER A 10 -17.02 -3.96 -26.25
C SER A 10 -15.90 -3.09 -25.68
N TRP A 11 -15.97 -1.77 -25.89
CA TRP A 11 -14.99 -0.82 -25.34
C TRP A 11 -15.06 -0.73 -23.81
N GLN A 12 -16.25 -0.81 -23.21
CA GLN A 12 -16.44 -0.73 -21.75
C GLN A 12 -15.84 -1.96 -21.07
N VAL A 13 -16.02 -3.14 -21.69
CA VAL A 13 -15.39 -4.38 -21.25
C VAL A 13 -13.87 -4.22 -21.32
N ALA A 14 -13.32 -3.81 -22.47
CA ALA A 14 -11.88 -3.60 -22.63
C ALA A 14 -11.30 -2.60 -21.62
N ALA A 15 -11.96 -1.48 -21.38
CA ALA A 15 -11.56 -0.47 -20.41
C ALA A 15 -11.55 -1.03 -18.97
N GLY A 16 -12.60 -1.78 -18.58
CA GLY A 16 -12.66 -2.42 -17.27
C GLY A 16 -11.53 -3.43 -17.06
N TRP A 17 -11.18 -4.20 -18.10
CA TRP A 17 -10.06 -5.14 -18.07
C TRP A 17 -8.71 -4.47 -17.91
N LEU A 18 -8.46 -3.42 -18.71
CA LEU A 18 -7.24 -2.64 -18.62
C LEU A 18 -7.10 -2.03 -17.22
N LEU A 19 -8.18 -1.49 -16.67
CA LEU A 19 -8.19 -0.92 -15.32
C LEU A 19 -7.87 -1.97 -14.25
N ILE A 20 -8.55 -3.12 -14.23
CA ILE A 20 -8.29 -4.17 -13.24
C ILE A 20 -6.86 -4.70 -13.36
N THR A 21 -6.37 -4.87 -14.59
CA THR A 21 -4.99 -5.32 -14.84
C THR A 21 -3.99 -4.30 -14.30
N ALA A 22 -4.17 -3.02 -14.62
CA ALA A 22 -3.31 -1.94 -14.14
C ALA A 22 -3.32 -1.85 -12.60
N LEU A 23 -4.49 -1.91 -11.97
CA LEU A 23 -4.62 -1.89 -10.50
C LEU A 23 -3.96 -3.11 -9.85
N THR A 24 -4.08 -4.29 -10.46
CA THR A 24 -3.46 -5.53 -9.96
C THR A 24 -1.93 -5.44 -10.02
N ILE A 25 -1.39 -4.99 -11.16
CA ILE A 25 0.06 -4.79 -11.33
C ILE A 25 0.56 -3.74 -10.35
N PHE A 26 -0.12 -2.59 -10.27
CA PHE A 26 0.22 -1.54 -9.32
C PHE A 26 0.24 -2.07 -7.89
N GLY A 27 -0.77 -2.84 -7.48
CA GLY A 27 -0.84 -3.40 -6.12
C GLY A 27 0.35 -4.30 -5.77
N PHE A 28 0.78 -5.18 -6.68
CA PHE A 28 1.96 -6.01 -6.46
C PHE A 28 3.26 -5.20 -6.46
N VAL A 29 3.44 -4.28 -7.42
CA VAL A 29 4.65 -3.45 -7.49
C VAL A 29 4.78 -2.60 -6.23
N TYR A 30 3.69 -1.97 -5.81
CA TYR A 30 3.62 -1.14 -4.61
C TYR A 30 3.93 -1.97 -3.35
N PHE A 31 3.34 -3.16 -3.21
CA PHE A 31 3.65 -4.09 -2.12
C PHE A 31 5.13 -4.47 -2.08
N TRP A 32 5.69 -4.97 -3.19
CA TRP A 32 7.07 -5.47 -3.21
C TRP A 32 8.09 -4.36 -2.99
N TYR A 33 7.85 -3.16 -3.53
CA TYR A 33 8.70 -2.01 -3.28
C TYR A 33 8.78 -1.65 -1.79
N TYR A 34 7.64 -1.56 -1.10
CA TYR A 34 7.65 -1.22 0.33
C TYR A 34 8.08 -2.37 1.24
N LEU A 35 7.84 -3.62 0.84
CA LEU A 35 8.41 -4.77 1.53
C LEU A 35 9.93 -4.75 1.43
N TYR A 36 10.49 -4.48 0.24
CA TYR A 36 11.93 -4.34 0.06
C TYR A 36 12.50 -3.24 0.96
N LEU A 37 11.92 -2.04 0.95
CA LEU A 37 12.37 -0.93 1.81
C LEU A 37 12.31 -1.27 3.30
N LEU A 38 11.28 -1.98 3.73
CA LEU A 38 11.14 -2.41 5.12
C LEU A 38 12.23 -3.42 5.50
N LEU A 39 12.44 -4.45 4.67
CA LEU A 39 13.44 -5.49 4.93
C LEU A 39 14.85 -4.91 4.87
N ASP A 40 15.14 -4.09 3.87
CA ASP A 40 16.42 -3.40 3.74
C ASP A 40 16.72 -2.55 4.98
N GLY A 41 15.77 -1.73 5.43
CA GLY A 41 15.91 -0.94 6.65
C GLY A 41 16.12 -1.78 7.91
N LEU A 42 15.38 -2.90 8.03
CA LEU A 42 15.49 -3.82 9.18
C LEU A 42 16.84 -4.55 9.23
N PHE A 43 17.38 -4.98 8.09
CA PHE A 43 18.61 -5.77 8.03
C PHE A 43 19.88 -4.92 7.91
N SER A 44 19.79 -3.71 7.38
CA SER A 44 20.94 -2.79 7.28
C SER A 44 21.19 -1.96 8.54
N SER A 45 20.37 -2.11 9.59
CA SER A 45 20.40 -1.26 10.79
C SER A 45 20.31 0.23 10.43
N ALA A 46 19.40 0.56 9.51
CA ALA A 46 19.27 1.93 9.01
C ALA A 46 18.83 2.90 10.13
N ASP A 47 19.29 4.15 10.05
CA ASP A 47 18.90 5.20 11.00
C ASP A 47 17.41 5.56 10.91
N ALA A 48 16.79 5.25 9.77
CA ALA A 48 15.36 5.42 9.53
C ALA A 48 14.76 4.20 8.80
N ILE A 49 13.68 3.67 9.36
CA ILE A 49 12.97 2.50 8.82
C ILE A 49 11.55 2.92 8.45
N THR A 50 11.14 2.64 7.22
CA THR A 50 9.82 3.01 6.69
C THR A 50 8.91 1.80 6.60
N LEU A 51 7.76 1.88 7.26
CA LEU A 51 6.67 0.93 7.14
C LEU A 51 5.48 1.61 6.45
N ASN A 52 5.09 1.10 5.27
CA ASN A 52 3.87 1.54 4.60
C ASN A 52 2.78 0.49 4.71
N LYS A 53 1.79 0.75 5.57
CA LYS A 53 0.67 -0.16 5.80
C LYS A 53 -0.26 -0.29 4.59
N GLY A 54 -0.45 0.81 3.84
CA GLY A 54 -1.22 0.85 2.59
C GLY A 54 -0.75 -0.21 1.59
N ALA A 55 0.57 -0.36 1.46
CA ALA A 55 1.17 -1.33 0.56
C ALA A 55 0.81 -2.78 0.90
N PHE A 56 0.67 -3.12 2.18
CA PHE A 56 0.26 -4.46 2.61
C PHE A 56 -1.23 -4.73 2.40
N TYR A 57 -2.10 -3.71 2.44
CA TYR A 57 -3.49 -3.85 1.99
C TYR A 57 -3.57 -4.18 0.49
N CYS A 58 -2.72 -3.53 -0.32
CA CYS A 58 -2.69 -3.72 -1.76
C CYS A 58 -2.35 -5.15 -2.19
N PHE A 59 -1.57 -5.90 -1.41
CA PHE A 59 -1.25 -7.30 -1.73
C PHE A 59 -2.48 -8.19 -1.80
N GLY A 60 -3.32 -8.17 -0.76
CA GLY A 60 -4.56 -8.95 -0.74
C GLY A 60 -5.53 -8.48 -1.84
N GLY A 61 -5.59 -7.17 -2.10
CA GLY A 61 -6.36 -6.62 -3.22
C GLY A 61 -5.87 -7.12 -4.59
N ALA A 62 -4.56 -7.14 -4.81
CA ALA A 62 -3.95 -7.64 -6.05
C ALA A 62 -4.20 -9.15 -6.24
N MET A 63 -4.19 -9.94 -5.16
CA MET A 63 -4.59 -11.36 -5.23
C MET A 63 -6.04 -11.53 -5.69
N LEU A 64 -6.97 -10.73 -5.18
CA LEU A 64 -8.36 -10.73 -5.67
C LEU A 64 -8.44 -10.29 -7.14
N GLY A 65 -7.64 -9.28 -7.52
CA GLY A 65 -7.46 -8.85 -8.91
C GLY A 65 -7.07 -10.00 -9.83
N CYS A 66 -6.09 -10.81 -9.46
CA CYS A 66 -5.69 -12.00 -10.23
C CYS A 66 -6.85 -12.99 -10.44
N ILE A 67 -7.68 -13.21 -9.43
CA ILE A 67 -8.83 -14.13 -9.52
C ILE A 67 -9.87 -13.58 -10.49
N LEU A 68 -10.19 -12.29 -10.40
CA LEU A 68 -11.10 -11.62 -11.33
C LEU A 68 -10.56 -11.68 -12.76
N LEU A 69 -9.26 -11.45 -12.94
CA LEU A 69 -8.61 -11.54 -14.24
C LEU A 69 -8.67 -12.96 -14.81
N TYR A 70 -8.41 -13.97 -13.99
CA TYR A 70 -8.47 -15.36 -14.42
C TYR A 70 -9.86 -15.76 -14.91
N PHE A 71 -10.90 -15.52 -14.11
CA PHE A 71 -12.27 -15.89 -14.44
C PHE A 71 -12.79 -15.14 -15.65
N GLY A 72 -12.52 -13.86 -15.69
CA GLY A 72 -13.02 -13.05 -16.76
C GLY A 72 -12.33 -13.35 -18.10
N ILE A 73 -11.04 -13.72 -18.13
CA ILE A 73 -10.37 -14.20 -19.35
C ILE A 73 -11.01 -15.49 -19.84
N ASN A 74 -11.32 -16.42 -18.93
CA ASN A 74 -12.00 -17.66 -19.29
C ASN A 74 -13.41 -17.41 -19.84
N LYS A 75 -14.15 -16.47 -19.24
CA LYS A 75 -15.47 -16.04 -19.75
C LYS A 75 -15.38 -15.47 -21.16
N LEU A 76 -14.41 -14.59 -21.44
CA LEU A 76 -14.19 -14.02 -22.78
C LEU A 76 -13.80 -15.06 -23.82
N ARG A 77 -13.06 -16.08 -23.42
CA ARG A 77 -12.68 -17.21 -24.29
C ARG A 77 -13.81 -18.23 -24.50
N GLY A 78 -14.99 -18.00 -23.91
CA GLY A 78 -16.09 -18.96 -23.93
C GLY A 78 -15.77 -20.28 -23.22
N LYS A 79 -14.72 -20.30 -22.37
CA LYS A 79 -14.27 -21.51 -21.70
C LYS A 79 -15.08 -21.71 -20.43
N ALA A 80 -15.65 -22.90 -20.28
CA ALA A 80 -16.27 -23.32 -19.03
C ALA A 80 -15.20 -23.46 -17.93
N VAL A 81 -15.51 -22.92 -16.75
CA VAL A 81 -14.68 -23.09 -15.56
C VAL A 81 -15.01 -24.45 -14.96
N THR A 82 -13.98 -25.27 -14.71
CA THR A 82 -14.19 -26.57 -14.07
C THR A 82 -14.52 -26.41 -12.57
N LYS A 83 -15.17 -27.41 -11.97
CA LYS A 83 -15.43 -27.42 -10.52
C LYS A 83 -14.15 -27.27 -9.69
N ALA A 84 -13.05 -27.86 -10.14
CA ALA A 84 -11.75 -27.77 -9.48
C ALA A 84 -11.20 -26.34 -9.53
N GLN A 85 -11.25 -25.67 -10.68
CA GLN A 85 -10.83 -24.27 -10.83
C GLN A 85 -11.66 -23.34 -9.95
N ASN A 86 -12.98 -23.56 -9.89
CA ASN A 86 -13.86 -22.77 -9.04
C ASN A 86 -13.55 -22.95 -7.54
N LYS A 87 -13.24 -24.19 -7.12
CA LYS A 87 -12.83 -24.51 -5.75
C LYS A 87 -11.52 -23.80 -5.39
N THR A 88 -10.50 -23.90 -6.23
CA THR A 88 -9.20 -23.22 -6.01
C THR A 88 -9.37 -21.70 -5.94
N ALA A 89 -10.13 -21.13 -6.86
CA ALA A 89 -10.34 -19.69 -6.88
C ALA A 89 -11.19 -19.20 -5.69
N SER A 90 -12.13 -20.01 -5.20
CA SER A 90 -12.88 -19.71 -3.97
C SER A 90 -11.96 -19.67 -2.76
N TYR A 91 -11.04 -20.63 -2.60
CA TYR A 91 -10.02 -20.56 -1.55
C TYR A 91 -9.12 -19.33 -1.71
N GLY A 92 -8.63 -19.07 -2.93
CA GLY A 92 -7.85 -17.87 -3.21
C GLY A 92 -8.58 -16.58 -2.85
N PHE A 93 -9.89 -16.53 -3.07
CA PHE A 93 -10.74 -15.38 -2.74
C PHE A 93 -10.82 -15.16 -1.22
N PHE A 94 -11.09 -16.22 -0.46
CA PHE A 94 -11.12 -16.12 1.01
C PHE A 94 -9.74 -15.82 1.60
N ILE A 95 -8.67 -16.39 1.05
CA ILE A 95 -7.29 -16.06 1.44
C ILE A 95 -6.99 -14.60 1.14
N GLY A 96 -7.33 -14.11 -0.06
CA GLY A 96 -7.15 -12.72 -0.46
C GLY A 96 -7.88 -11.75 0.47
N LEU A 97 -9.16 -12.02 0.78
CA LEU A 97 -9.92 -11.24 1.76
C LEU A 97 -9.28 -11.27 3.15
N GLY A 98 -8.85 -12.45 3.61
CA GLY A 98 -8.13 -12.58 4.87
C GLY A 98 -6.86 -11.73 4.90
N LEU A 99 -6.07 -11.76 3.82
CA LEU A 99 -4.83 -10.99 3.72
C LEU A 99 -5.06 -9.48 3.70
N ILE A 100 -6.12 -8.98 3.06
CA ILE A 100 -6.46 -7.55 3.09
C ILE A 100 -6.61 -7.06 4.54
N VAL A 101 -7.19 -7.87 5.43
CA VAL A 101 -7.45 -7.44 6.81
C VAL A 101 -6.28 -7.79 7.73
N ILE A 102 -5.76 -9.01 7.65
CA ILE A 102 -4.83 -9.58 8.63
C ILE A 102 -3.40 -9.09 8.39
N LEU A 103 -2.90 -9.18 7.16
CA LEU A 103 -1.51 -8.88 6.83
C LEU A 103 -1.06 -7.48 7.26
N PRO A 104 -1.77 -6.39 6.94
CA PRO A 104 -1.33 -5.05 7.33
C PRO A 104 -1.34 -4.83 8.84
N GLN A 105 -2.22 -5.51 9.59
CA GLN A 105 -2.24 -5.42 11.04
C GLN A 105 -1.08 -6.21 11.66
N LEU A 106 -0.85 -7.43 11.15
CA LEU A 106 0.22 -8.30 11.61
C LEU A 106 1.59 -7.65 11.39
N ILE A 107 1.86 -7.17 10.18
CA ILE A 107 3.13 -6.51 9.86
C ILE A 107 3.30 -5.24 10.70
N HIS A 108 2.25 -4.42 10.84
CA HIS A 108 2.35 -3.23 11.67
C HIS A 108 2.72 -3.56 13.12
N HIS A 109 1.98 -4.47 13.75
CA HIS A 109 2.21 -4.81 15.15
C HIS A 109 3.58 -5.47 15.38
N THR A 110 3.96 -6.40 14.51
CA THR A 110 5.25 -7.10 14.64
C THR A 110 6.44 -6.18 14.39
N THR A 111 6.39 -5.35 13.35
CA THR A 111 7.43 -4.35 13.07
C THR A 111 7.52 -3.30 14.18
N GLU A 112 6.40 -2.76 14.65
CA GLU A 112 6.39 -1.75 15.71
C GLU A 112 7.02 -2.30 17.00
N ASN A 113 6.60 -3.48 17.45
CA ASN A 113 7.14 -4.11 18.66
C ASN A 113 8.65 -4.38 18.52
N TYR A 114 9.08 -4.90 17.36
CA TYR A 114 10.49 -5.17 17.10
C TYR A 114 11.32 -3.88 17.14
N LEU A 115 10.86 -2.82 16.46
CA LEU A 115 11.58 -1.56 16.39
C LEU A 115 11.65 -0.86 17.75
N GLN A 116 10.55 -0.84 18.51
CA GLN A 116 10.54 -0.27 19.86
C GLN A 116 11.47 -1.04 20.82
N ALA A 117 11.49 -2.37 20.75
CA ALA A 117 12.42 -3.19 21.53
C ALA A 117 13.90 -2.91 21.20
N ASN A 118 14.18 -2.44 19.98
CA ASN A 118 15.51 -2.02 19.52
C ASN A 118 15.76 -0.50 19.66
N GLY A 119 14.92 0.21 20.42
CA GLY A 119 15.14 1.62 20.75
C GLY A 119 14.74 2.62 19.66
N TYR A 120 14.05 2.19 18.61
CA TYR A 120 13.47 3.10 17.63
C TYR A 120 12.18 3.73 18.14
N GLN A 121 11.93 4.97 17.71
CA GLN A 121 10.72 5.73 18.02
C GLN A 121 10.06 6.23 16.73
N ILE A 122 8.74 6.45 16.77
CA ILE A 122 8.00 6.94 15.62
C ILE A 122 8.35 8.42 15.36
N CYS A 123 8.80 8.71 14.15
CA CYS A 123 9.01 10.06 13.65
C CYS A 123 7.70 10.62 13.08
N GLU A 124 6.92 11.32 13.90
CA GLU A 124 5.63 11.91 13.50
C GLU A 124 5.77 13.01 12.42
N LEU A 125 6.94 13.66 12.33
CA LEU A 125 7.21 14.69 11.31
C LEU A 125 7.31 14.11 9.90
N GLN A 126 7.77 12.86 9.78
CA GLN A 126 7.90 12.15 8.50
C GLN A 126 6.76 11.17 8.24
N SER A 127 6.09 10.70 9.29
CA SER A 127 4.97 9.79 9.17
C SER A 127 3.73 10.49 8.57
N ARG A 128 2.96 9.75 7.77
CA ARG A 128 1.67 10.19 7.23
C ARG A 128 0.58 9.20 7.64
N LYS A 129 -0.52 9.73 8.15
CA LYS A 129 -1.68 8.95 8.58
C LYS A 129 -2.90 9.40 7.76
N TRP A 130 -3.27 8.61 6.76
CA TRP A 130 -4.57 8.69 6.10
C TRP A 130 -5.34 7.38 6.36
N LEU A 131 -6.68 7.43 6.38
CA LEU A 131 -7.59 6.42 6.95
C LEU A 131 -7.02 4.99 7.03
N HIS A 132 -6.67 4.41 5.87
CA HIS A 132 -6.00 3.11 5.75
C HIS A 132 -4.58 3.18 5.16
N ASP A 133 -4.21 4.30 4.54
CA ASP A 133 -2.85 4.54 4.03
C ASP A 133 -2.01 5.23 5.11
N LYS A 134 -1.32 4.42 5.90
CA LYS A 134 -0.40 4.88 6.94
C LYS A 134 1.02 4.56 6.53
N VAL A 135 1.82 5.61 6.34
CA VAL A 135 3.27 5.51 6.19
C VAL A 135 3.90 5.95 7.50
N MET A 136 4.60 5.04 8.16
CA MET A 136 5.21 5.25 9.47
C MET A 136 6.72 5.18 9.30
N VAL A 137 7.41 6.20 9.77
CA VAL A 137 8.87 6.26 9.75
C VAL A 137 9.35 6.15 11.18
N TYR A 138 10.25 5.21 11.45
CA TYR A 138 10.84 4.95 12.75
C TYR A 138 12.31 5.38 12.73
N THR A 139 12.78 6.08 13.76
CA THR A 139 14.16 6.56 13.87
C THR A 139 14.71 6.31 15.28
N HIS A 140 16.03 6.19 15.41
CA HIS A 140 16.67 5.98 16.72
C HIS A 140 16.61 7.19 17.66
N SER A 141 16.52 8.41 17.12
CA SER A 141 16.47 9.63 17.93
C SER A 141 15.50 10.68 17.37
N ALA A 142 15.03 11.56 18.26
CA ALA A 142 14.21 12.71 17.87
C ALA A 142 15.00 13.72 17.03
N GLN A 143 16.31 13.89 17.31
CA GLN A 143 17.21 14.71 16.47
C GLN A 143 17.26 14.20 15.04
N HIS A 144 17.44 12.89 14.84
CA HIS A 144 17.52 12.33 13.49
C HIS A 144 16.20 12.51 12.73
N CYS A 145 15.06 12.33 13.41
CA CYS A 145 13.74 12.63 12.85
C CYS A 145 13.63 14.10 12.37
N LEU A 146 14.16 15.05 13.14
CA LEU A 146 14.17 16.47 12.78
C LEU A 146 15.09 16.74 11.59
N GLU A 147 16.30 16.18 11.57
CA GLU A 147 17.25 16.30 10.46
C GLU A 147 16.65 15.78 9.14
N LEU A 148 16.03 14.60 9.18
CA LEU A 148 15.28 14.03 8.05
C LEU A 148 14.18 14.98 7.59
N ALA A 149 13.40 15.55 8.51
CA ALA A 149 12.30 16.46 8.19
C ALA A 149 12.79 17.75 7.53
N ILE A 150 13.87 18.34 8.06
CA ILE A 150 14.52 19.52 7.48
C ILE A 150 15.04 19.20 6.08
N ALA A 151 15.76 18.09 5.89
CA ALA A 151 16.32 17.70 4.60
C ALA A 151 15.23 17.54 3.53
N ASP A 152 14.11 16.88 3.85
CA ASP A 152 13.00 16.72 2.90
C ASP A 152 12.32 18.07 2.57
N CYS A 153 12.22 18.97 3.54
CA CYS A 153 11.64 20.30 3.33
C CYS A 153 12.56 21.26 2.58
N THR A 154 13.88 21.14 2.74
CA THR A 154 14.85 21.88 1.92
C THR A 154 14.80 21.40 0.47
N ALA A 155 14.64 20.09 0.24
CA ALA A 155 14.51 19.54 -1.10
C ALA A 155 13.16 19.88 -1.76
N ASN A 156 12.07 19.93 -0.99
CA ASN A 156 10.72 20.19 -1.48
C ASN A 156 9.92 21.10 -0.52
N PRO A 157 10.14 22.43 -0.55
CA PRO A 157 9.61 23.36 0.45
C PRO A 157 8.08 23.53 0.40
N HIS A 158 7.45 23.20 -0.73
CA HIS A 158 6.00 23.36 -0.92
C HIS A 158 5.14 22.28 -0.23
N ARG A 159 5.74 21.27 0.42
CA ARG A 159 4.98 20.22 1.10
C ARG A 159 4.28 20.77 2.34
N GLN A 160 2.99 20.47 2.50
CA GLN A 160 2.20 20.92 3.66
C GLN A 160 2.83 20.55 5.02
N LYS A 161 3.54 19.42 5.11
CA LYS A 161 4.22 19.02 6.35
C LYS A 161 5.34 19.98 6.77
N CYS A 162 5.93 20.73 5.83
CA CYS A 162 7.00 21.68 6.13
C CYS A 162 6.50 22.88 6.93
N GLN A 163 5.23 23.27 6.79
CA GLN A 163 4.62 24.34 7.61
C GLN A 163 4.53 23.98 9.10
N LYS A 164 4.67 22.69 9.45
CA LYS A 164 4.72 22.24 10.84
C LYS A 164 6.08 22.50 11.50
N LEU A 165 7.13 22.71 10.71
CA LEU A 165 8.46 23.01 11.22
C LEU A 165 8.58 24.52 11.52
N PRO A 166 9.07 24.92 12.70
CA PRO A 166 9.10 26.33 13.11
C PRO A 166 9.94 27.21 12.17
N MET A 167 11.01 26.66 11.58
CA MET A 167 11.89 27.36 10.64
C MET A 167 11.32 27.56 9.23
N PHE A 168 10.21 26.89 8.89
CA PHE A 168 9.53 27.01 7.58
C PHE A 168 8.12 27.61 7.71
N LYS A 169 7.75 28.12 8.89
CA LYS A 169 6.50 28.86 9.05
C LYS A 169 6.60 30.18 8.29
N PRO A 170 5.62 30.53 7.44
CA PRO A 170 5.57 31.85 6.85
C PRO A 170 5.45 32.91 7.96
N THR A 171 6.31 33.92 7.94
CA THR A 171 6.20 35.09 8.82
C THR A 171 4.83 35.72 8.56
N PRO A 172 4.02 36.00 9.60
CA PRO A 172 2.75 36.71 9.40
C PRO A 172 3.02 38.05 8.71
N PRO A 173 2.15 38.48 7.78
CA PRO A 173 2.28 39.80 7.19
C PRO A 173 2.27 40.84 8.31
N ILE A 174 3.28 41.71 8.31
CA ILE A 174 3.35 42.84 9.22
C ILE A 174 2.18 43.76 8.82
N SER A 175 1.14 43.77 9.65
CA SER A 175 -0.02 44.65 9.53
C SER A 175 0.30 46.05 10.02
#